data_AF-A0A537ZWF2-F1
#
_entry.id   AF-A0A537ZWF2-F1
#
_cell.length_a   1.000
_cell.length_b   1.000
_cell.length_c   1.000
_cell.angle_alpha   90.00
_cell.angle_beta   90.00
_cell.angle_gamma   90.00
#
_symmetry.space_group_name_H-M   'P 1'
#
loop_
_entity.id
_entity.type
_entity.pdbx_description
1 polymer ?
#
loop_
_entity_poly.entity_id
_entity_poly.type
_entity_poly.pdbx_seq_one_letter_code
_entity_poly.pdbx_strand_id
1 'polypeptide(L)'
;MKREGFASLDEAIEALERHAGLIRSEGPLDEVGALRDFEPGEQVHARLELSTGGLLRGREAGVDVMGDGALVPYTGVIRKRRLEPRDGQRAFDAVREALR
;
A
#
# COMPACT_ATOMS: atom_id res chain seq x y z
N MET A 1 -1.52 -15.97 -0.03
CA MET A 1 -0.69 -14.78 0.25
C MET A 1 0.73 -15.05 -0.25
N LYS A 2 1.22 -14.30 -1.25
CA LYS A 2 2.59 -14.43 -1.77
C LYS A 2 3.50 -13.51 -0.94
N ARG A 3 4.67 -14.00 -0.53
CA ARG A 3 5.70 -13.21 0.17
C ARG A 3 7.01 -13.33 -0.58
N GLU A 4 7.77 -12.24 -0.62
CA GLU A 4 9.08 -12.16 -1.24
C GLU A 4 10.02 -11.44 -0.28
N GLY A 5 11.30 -11.84 -0.27
CA GLY A 5 12.34 -11.19 0.51
C GLY A 5 13.20 -10.32 -0.41
N PHE A 6 13.64 -9.18 0.09
CA PHE A 6 14.50 -8.22 -0.63
C PHE A 6 15.77 -7.99 0.16
N ALA A 7 16.88 -7.75 -0.53
CA ALA A 7 18.17 -7.52 0.12
C ALA A 7 18.28 -6.10 0.69
N SER A 8 17.48 -5.17 0.17
CA SER A 8 17.44 -3.79 0.64
C SER A 8 16.03 -3.21 0.68
N LEU A 9 15.87 -2.10 1.43
CA LEU A 9 14.63 -1.32 1.43
C LEU A 9 14.34 -0.73 0.05
N ASP A 10 15.38 -0.32 -0.69
CA ASP A 10 15.19 0.29 -2.01
C ASP A 10 14.64 -0.72 -3.02
N GLU A 11 15.18 -1.95 -3.03
CA GLU A 11 14.62 -3.06 -3.83
C GLU A 11 13.17 -3.37 -3.45
N ALA A 12 12.87 -3.36 -2.15
CA ALA A 12 11.52 -3.60 -1.65
C ALA A 12 10.54 -2.50 -2.09
N ILE A 13 10.96 -1.23 -2.08
CA ILE A 13 10.16 -0.09 -2.55
C ILE A 13 9.94 -0.16 -4.06
N GLU A 14 10.96 -0.50 -4.84
CA GLU A 14 10.79 -0.68 -6.29
C GLU A 14 9.84 -1.84 -6.60
N ALA A 15 9.93 -2.94 -5.86
CA ALA A 15 8.99 -4.05 -6.00
C ALA A 15 7.55 -3.62 -5.64
N LEU A 16 7.39 -2.85 -4.57
CA LEU A 16 6.11 -2.27 -4.17
C LEU A 16 5.51 -1.39 -5.28
N GLU A 17 6.32 -0.51 -5.87
CA GLU A 17 5.93 0.36 -7.00
C GLU A 17 5.47 -0.45 -8.22
N ARG A 18 6.25 -1.47 -8.61
CA ARG A 18 5.91 -2.33 -9.75
C ARG A 18 4.59 -3.07 -9.53
N HIS A 19 4.39 -3.69 -8.36
CA HIS A 19 3.15 -4.41 -8.08
C HIS A 19 1.94 -3.49 -8.03
N ALA A 20 2.07 -2.30 -7.43
CA ALA A 20 1.00 -1.30 -7.44
C ALA A 20 0.67 -0.85 -8.86
N GLY A 21 1.69 -0.67 -9.72
CA GLY A 21 1.50 -0.35 -11.14
C GLY A 21 0.77 -1.45 -11.92
N LEU A 22 1.12 -2.72 -11.69
CA LEU A 22 0.45 -3.86 -12.31
C LEU A 22 -1.02 -3.91 -11.91
N ILE A 23 -1.32 -3.77 -10.63
CA ILE A 23 -2.70 -3.74 -10.12
C ILE A 23 -3.49 -2.58 -10.74
N ARG A 24 -2.92 -1.37 -10.77
CA ARG A 24 -3.57 -0.21 -11.40
C ARG A 24 -3.80 -0.39 -12.89
N SER A 25 -2.99 -1.20 -13.56
CA SER A 25 -3.14 -1.50 -14.99
C SER A 25 -4.28 -2.48 -15.29
N GLU A 26 -4.80 -3.18 -14.27
CA GLU A 26 -5.98 -4.05 -14.40
C GLU A 26 -7.28 -3.24 -14.61
N GLY A 27 -7.25 -1.94 -14.33
CA GLY A 27 -8.40 -1.04 -14.42
C GLY A 27 -9.13 -0.88 -13.08
N PRO A 28 -10.14 0.00 -13.02
CA PRO A 28 -10.91 0.20 -11.81
C PRO A 28 -11.76 -1.03 -11.48
N LEU A 29 -12.05 -1.23 -10.19
CA LEU A 29 -13.02 -2.24 -9.76
C LEU A 29 -14.42 -1.89 -10.25
N ASP A 30 -15.18 -2.92 -10.61
CA ASP A 30 -16.62 -2.80 -10.81
C ASP A 30 -17.31 -2.39 -9.50
N GLU A 31 -18.31 -1.53 -9.59
CA GLU A 31 -19.12 -1.10 -8.44
C GLU A 31 -19.93 -2.28 -7.90
N VAL A 32 -19.56 -2.79 -6.72
CA VAL A 32 -20.28 -3.86 -6.03
C VAL A 32 -21.34 -3.30 -5.07
N GLY A 33 -22.60 -3.35 -5.49
CA GLY A 33 -23.76 -3.02 -4.65
C GLY A 33 -24.07 -4.14 -3.65
N ALA A 34 -23.62 -3.99 -2.41
CA ALA A 34 -24.02 -4.85 -1.29
C ALA A 34 -24.46 -3.99 -0.09
N LEU A 35 -25.78 -3.73 0.00
CA LEU A 35 -26.50 -3.04 1.08
C LEU A 35 -26.09 -1.58 1.39
N ARG A 36 -24.99 -1.09 0.84
CA ARG A 36 -24.54 0.30 0.85
C ARG A 36 -23.75 0.53 -0.44
N ASP A 37 -24.04 1.59 -1.18
CA ASP A 37 -23.24 1.98 -2.34
C ASP A 37 -21.89 2.46 -1.81
N PHE A 38 -20.82 1.74 -2.12
CA PHE A 38 -19.45 2.15 -1.83
C PHE A 38 -18.83 2.60 -3.14
N GLU A 39 -18.46 3.88 -3.24
CA GLU A 39 -17.76 4.36 -4.44
C GLU A 39 -16.44 3.57 -4.60
N PRO A 40 -15.93 3.35 -5.83
CA PRO A 40 -14.67 2.62 -6.04
C PRO A 40 -13.48 3.16 -5.22
N GLY A 41 -13.44 4.47 -4.94
CA GLY A 41 -12.43 5.10 -4.09
C GLY A 41 -12.54 4.79 -2.59
N GLU A 42 -13.67 4.22 -2.14
CA GLU A 42 -13.87 3.74 -0.76
C GLU A 42 -13.46 2.28 -0.59
N GLN A 43 -13.28 1.56 -1.69
CA GLN A 43 -12.93 0.14 -1.71
C GLN A 43 -11.43 -0.05 -1.92
N VAL A 44 -10.82 -0.94 -1.14
CA VAL A 44 -9.42 -1.33 -1.36
C VAL A 44 -9.39 -2.48 -2.37
N HIS A 45 -8.83 -2.26 -3.56
CA HIS A 45 -8.58 -3.31 -4.57
C HIS A 45 -7.51 -4.28 -4.11
N ALA A 46 -6.40 -3.73 -3.62
CA ALA A 46 -5.30 -4.53 -3.11
C ALA A 46 -4.52 -3.78 -2.02
N ARG A 47 -4.01 -4.55 -1.07
CA ARG A 47 -3.11 -4.07 -0.02
C ARG A 47 -1.73 -4.66 -0.22
N LEU A 48 -0.72 -3.81 -0.37
CA LEU A 48 0.66 -4.21 -0.53
C LEU A 48 1.47 -3.78 0.71
N GLU A 49 2.20 -4.73 1.29
CA GLU A 49 2.88 -4.58 2.59
C GLU A 49 4.37 -4.87 2.53
N LEU A 50 5.15 -3.99 3.16
CA LEU A 50 6.54 -4.19 3.48
C LEU A 50 6.70 -4.35 5.00
N SER A 51 7.47 -5.35 5.40
CA SER A 51 7.81 -5.62 6.80
C SER A 51 9.32 -5.73 6.92
N THR A 52 9.90 -5.06 7.90
CA THR A 52 11.34 -5.14 8.23
C THR A 52 11.67 -6.40 9.06
N GLY A 53 10.66 -7.16 9.48
CA GLY A 53 10.85 -8.33 10.33
C GLY A 53 11.25 -7.99 11.77
N GLY A 54 11.27 -9.02 12.63
CA GLY A 54 11.63 -8.89 14.05
C GLY A 54 10.44 -8.85 15.00
N LEU A 55 10.40 -9.79 15.95
CA LEU A 55 9.24 -10.07 16.82
C LEU A 55 8.84 -8.90 17.75
N LEU A 56 9.78 -8.00 18.07
CA LEU A 56 9.58 -6.92 19.06
C LEU A 56 9.81 -5.50 18.52
N ARG A 57 10.44 -5.34 17.35
CA ARG A 57 10.78 -4.03 16.77
C ARG A 57 10.54 -3.93 15.26
N GLY A 58 9.85 -4.91 14.67
CA GLY A 58 9.48 -4.86 13.27
C GLY A 58 8.60 -3.66 12.98
N ARG A 59 8.94 -2.95 11.91
CA ARG A 59 8.12 -1.91 11.29
C ARG A 59 7.41 -2.47 10.09
N GLU A 60 6.17 -2.06 9.91
CA GLU A 60 5.36 -2.33 8.73
C GLU A 60 4.82 -1.03 8.15
N ALA A 61 4.84 -0.96 6.84
CA ALA A 61 4.24 0.11 6.06
C ALA A 61 3.89 -0.42 4.67
N GLY A 62 2.99 0.26 3.99
CA GLY A 62 2.46 -0.24 2.74
C GLY A 62 1.61 0.80 2.03
N VAL A 63 0.99 0.35 0.94
CA VAL A 63 0.06 1.15 0.15
C VAL A 63 -1.20 0.33 -0.10
N ASP A 64 -2.35 0.95 0.14
CA ASP A 64 -3.61 0.48 -0.38
C ASP A 64 -3.77 1.03 -1.80
N VAL A 65 -3.98 0.13 -2.75
CA VAL A 65 -4.48 0.47 -4.08
C VAL A 65 -6.00 0.45 -3.98
N MET A 66 -6.61 1.62 -4.12
CA MET A 66 -8.07 1.78 -4.08
C MET A 66 -8.70 1.29 -5.39
N GLY A 67 -10.00 1.06 -5.40
CA GLY A 67 -10.75 0.58 -6.58
C GLY A 67 -10.78 1.57 -7.73
N ASP A 68 -10.52 2.85 -7.49
CA ASP A 68 -10.30 3.89 -8.52
C ASP A 68 -8.82 4.02 -8.94
N GLY A 69 -7.94 3.18 -8.39
CA GLY A 69 -6.50 3.21 -8.62
C GLY A 69 -5.73 4.26 -7.82
N ALA A 70 -6.37 4.96 -6.87
CA ALA A 70 -5.67 5.82 -5.94
C ALA A 70 -4.71 5.03 -5.05
N LEU A 71 -3.60 5.66 -4.65
CA LEU A 71 -2.59 5.06 -3.79
C LEU A 71 -2.65 5.71 -2.40
N VAL A 72 -3.04 4.93 -1.40
CA VAL A 72 -3.17 5.39 -0.01
C VAL A 72 -2.07 4.76 0.84
N PRO A 73 -0.99 5.50 1.16
CA PRO A 73 0.09 4.97 1.98
C PRO A 73 -0.35 4.86 3.45
N TYR A 74 0.21 3.88 4.17
CA TYR A 74 -0.05 3.69 5.60
C TYR A 74 1.17 3.09 6.32
N THR A 75 1.13 3.15 7.66
CA THR A 75 2.11 2.52 8.55
C THR A 75 1.44 1.83 9.74
N GLY A 76 2.11 0.82 10.30
CA GLY A 76 1.73 0.13 11.52
C GLY A 76 1.64 -1.38 11.33
N VAL A 77 1.90 -2.12 12.42
CA VAL A 77 1.80 -3.60 12.45
C VAL A 77 0.39 -4.02 12.85
N ILE A 78 -0.02 -3.64 14.07
CA ILE A 78 -1.34 -3.98 14.62
C ILE A 78 -2.39 -2.96 14.19
N ARG A 79 -2.12 -1.67 14.44
CA ARG A 79 -3.02 -0.58 14.05
C ARG A 79 -2.45 0.16 12.86
N LYS A 80 -3.09 -0.01 11.71
CA LYS A 80 -2.73 0.71 10.48
C LYS A 80 -3.19 2.17 10.60
N ARG A 81 -2.31 3.10 10.24
CA ARG A 81 -2.57 4.54 10.19
C ARG A 81 -2.21 5.05 8.81
N ARG A 82 -3.13 5.77 8.17
CA ARG A 82 -2.88 6.45 6.89
C ARG A 82 -1.73 7.44 7.07
N LEU A 83 -0.82 7.44 6.10
CA LEU A 83 0.20 8.46 5.95
C LEU A 83 -0.37 9.55 5.04
N GLU A 84 -0.04 10.80 5.35
CA GLU A 84 -0.38 11.95 4.52
C GLU A 84 0.92 12.41 3.85
N PRO A 85 1.15 12.06 2.57
CA PRO A 85 2.31 12.58 1.84
C PRO A 85 2.28 14.10 1.85
N ARG A 86 3.46 14.70 1.99
CA ARG A 86 3.65 16.15 1.82
C ARG A 86 3.29 16.56 0.39
N ASP A 87 3.03 17.85 0.15
CA ASP A 87 2.72 18.35 -1.19
C ASP A 87 3.78 17.91 -2.21
N GLY A 88 3.34 17.19 -3.25
CA GLY A 88 4.20 16.66 -4.30
C GLY A 88 5.00 15.39 -3.93
N GLN A 89 4.92 14.90 -2.69
CA GLN A 89 5.53 13.64 -2.28
C GLN A 89 4.74 12.43 -2.82
N ARG A 90 5.44 11.43 -3.36
CA ARG A 90 4.78 10.20 -3.82
C ARG A 90 4.41 9.32 -2.63
N ALA A 91 3.35 8.51 -2.78
CA ALA A 91 2.94 7.56 -1.74
C ALA A 91 4.09 6.63 -1.29
N PHE A 92 4.93 6.18 -2.23
CA PHE A 92 6.06 5.28 -1.96
C PHE A 92 7.20 5.96 -1.18
N ASP A 93 7.39 7.27 -1.35
CA ASP A 93 8.35 8.03 -0.55
C ASP A 93 7.92 8.09 0.93
N ALA A 94 6.62 8.27 1.18
CA ALA A 94 6.07 8.25 2.55
C ALA A 94 6.24 6.86 3.20
N VAL A 95 6.06 5.78 2.44
CA VAL A 95 6.32 4.41 2.91
C VAL A 95 7.80 4.19 3.23
N ARG A 96 8.70 4.62 2.34
CA ARG A 96 10.15 4.54 2.56
C ARG A 96 10.55 5.26 3.84
N GLU A 97 10.01 6.45 4.08
CA GLU A 97 10.29 7.22 5.29
C GLU A 97 9.77 6.52 6.57
N ALA A 98 8.60 5.90 6.52
CA ALA A 98 8.04 5.19 7.67
C ALA A 98 8.84 3.94 8.09
N LEU A 99 9.58 3.33 7.17
CA LEU A 99 10.37 2.12 7.40
C LEU A 99 11.82 2.37 7.84
N ARG A 100 12.28 3.62 7.79
CA ARG A 100 13.58 4.06 8.36
C ARG A 100 13.47 4.26 9.87
#